data_AF-A0A966AWN7-F1
#
_entry.id   AF-A0A966AWN7-F1
#
_cell.length_a   1.000
_cell.length_b   1.000
_cell.length_c   1.000
_cell.angle_alpha   90.00
_cell.angle_beta   90.00
_cell.angle_gamma   90.00
#
_symmetry.space_group_name_H-M   'P 1'
#
loop_
_entity.id
_entity.type
_entity.pdbx_description
1 polymer ?
#
loop_
_entity_poly.entity_id
_entity_poly.type
_entity_poly.pdbx_seq_one_letter_code
_entity_poly.pdbx_strand_id
1 'polypeptide(L)' 'ISNTTPLPAKVYANEGLAQVLFFESDEVCETSYGDRGGKYQGQTGINPPRM' A
#
# COMPACT_ATOMS: atom_id res chain seq x y z
N ILE A 1 0.32 -1.23 -10.32
CA ILE A 1 0.72 -0.28 -11.40
C ILE A 1 0.07 -0.76 -12.68
N SER A 2 -0.66 0.10 -13.38
CA SER A 2 -1.26 -0.22 -14.67
C SER A 2 -0.85 0.85 -15.68
N ASN A 3 -0.38 0.43 -16.85
CA ASN A 3 -0.13 1.33 -17.97
C ASN A 3 -1.35 1.34 -18.87
N THR A 4 -2.04 2.49 -18.95
CA THR A 4 -3.25 2.66 -19.75
C THR A 4 -2.98 3.16 -21.17
N THR A 5 -1.70 3.26 -21.56
CA THR A 5 -1.27 3.68 -22.90
C THR A 5 -0.67 2.49 -23.68
N PRO A 6 -0.68 2.52 -25.02
CA PRO A 6 -0.06 1.47 -25.83
C PRO A 6 1.48 1.57 -25.87
N LEU A 7 2.08 2.63 -25.33
CA LEU A 7 3.52 2.84 -25.32
C LEU A 7 4.15 2.27 -24.05
N PRO A 8 5.37 1.70 -24.10
CA PRO A 8 6.06 1.21 -22.90
C PRO A 8 6.35 2.34 -21.90
N ALA A 9 6.03 2.10 -20.62
CA ALA A 9 6.41 2.98 -19.51
C ALA A 9 7.67 2.43 -18.81
N LYS A 10 8.66 3.29 -18.59
CA LYS A 10 9.85 2.95 -17.79
C LYS A 10 9.65 3.47 -16.37
N VAL A 11 9.91 2.62 -15.39
CA VAL A 11 9.85 2.95 -13.96
C VAL A 11 11.22 2.66 -13.37
N TYR A 12 11.79 3.60 -12.63
CA TYR A 12 13.13 3.54 -12.08
C TYR A 12 13.11 3.39 -10.55
N ALA A 13 14.10 2.66 -10.03
CA ALA A 13 14.27 2.56 -8.58
C ALA A 13 14.54 3.94 -7.97
N ASN A 14 13.88 4.22 -6.84
CA ASN A 14 13.95 5.48 -6.09
C ASN A 14 13.38 6.73 -6.80
N GLU A 15 12.66 6.58 -7.92
CA GLU A 15 11.85 7.70 -8.41
C GLU A 15 10.59 7.87 -7.55
N GLY A 16 10.05 9.09 -7.50
CA GLY A 16 8.76 9.32 -6.85
C GLY A 16 7.65 8.60 -7.61
N LEU A 17 6.90 7.71 -6.93
CA LEU A 17 5.80 6.93 -7.54
C LEU A 17 4.41 7.39 -7.08
N ALA A 18 4.27 7.69 -5.79
CA ALA A 18 3.01 8.09 -5.17
C ALA A 18 3.28 8.90 -3.89
N GLN A 19 2.24 9.56 -3.39
CA GLN A 19 2.24 10.26 -2.11
C GLN A 19 1.25 9.58 -1.16
N VAL A 20 1.63 9.47 0.12
CA VAL A 20 0.72 9.06 1.18
C VAL A 20 0.13 10.32 1.82
N LEU A 21 -1.19 10.37 1.87
CA LEU A 21 -1.93 11.38 2.62
C LEU A 21 -2.51 10.71 3.86
N PHE A 22 -2.28 11.32 5.02
CA PHE A 22 -2.82 10.85 6.28
C PHE A 22 -4.06 11.65 6.62
N PHE A 23 -5.12 10.96 7.02
CA PHE A 23 -6.38 11.54 7.47
C PHE A 23 -6.60 11.14 8.91
N GLU A 24 -7.06 12.09 9.71
CA GLU A 24 -7.40 11.86 11.11
C GLU A 24 -8.82 11.29 11.21
N SER A 25 -9.04 10.47 12.23
CA SER A 25 -10.35 9.99 12.64
C SER A 25 -10.75 10.73 13.90
N ASP A 26 -12.03 11.07 14.05
CA ASP A 26 -12.55 11.69 15.26
C ASP A 26 -12.48 10.76 16.48
N GLU A 27 -12.35 9.45 16.25
CA GLU A 27 -12.33 8.41 17.28
C GLU A 27 -11.18 7.40 17.07
N VAL A 28 -10.73 6.79 18.17
CA VAL A 28 -9.74 5.70 18.15
C VAL A 28 -10.36 4.44 17.53
N CYS A 29 -9.58 3.72 16.71
CA CYS A 29 -10.02 2.43 16.17
C CYS A 29 -10.27 1.42 17.30
N GLU A 30 -11.47 0.81 17.34
CA GLU A 30 -11.81 -0.25 18.30
C GLU A 30 -10.90 -1.48 18.20
N THR A 31 -10.47 -1.82 16.97
CA THR A 31 -9.50 -2.88 16.70
C THR A 31 -8.55 -2.41 15.62
N SER A 32 -7.26 -2.30 15.92
CA SER A 32 -6.27 -1.90 14.92
C SER A 32 -6.01 -3.02 13.90
N TYR A 33 -5.36 -2.68 12.79
CA TYR A 33 -4.90 -3.69 11.83
C TYR A 33 -3.93 -4.70 12.47
N GLY A 34 -3.17 -4.28 13.49
CA GLY A 34 -2.30 -5.16 14.26
C GLY A 34 -3.09 -6.10 15.18
N ASP A 35 -4.04 -5.57 15.95
CA ASP A 35 -4.82 -6.34 16.94
C ASP A 35 -5.64 -7.46 16.29
N ARG A 36 -6.18 -7.21 15.10
CA ARG A 36 -6.93 -8.23 14.34
C ARG A 36 -6.07 -9.33 13.72
N GLY A 37 -4.76 -9.37 13.98
CA GLY A 37 -3.83 -10.29 13.29
C GLY A 37 -3.80 -10.01 11.79
N GLY A 38 -3.82 -8.73 11.41
CA GLY A 38 -4.01 -8.29 10.04
C GLY A 38 -3.02 -8.96 9.10
N LYS A 39 -3.57 -9.57 8.05
CA LYS A 39 -2.87 -10.38 7.07
C LYS A 39 -1.46 -9.86 6.79
N TYR A 40 -1.33 -8.62 6.34
CA TYR A 40 -0.09 -8.02 5.82
C TYR A 40 0.66 -7.13 6.82
N GLN A 41 0.44 -7.29 8.13
CA GLN A 41 1.14 -6.50 9.14
C GLN A 41 2.65 -6.74 9.05
N GLY A 42 3.45 -5.68 9.02
CA GLY A 42 4.92 -5.78 8.95
C GLY A 42 5.50 -6.23 7.60
N GLN A 43 4.75 -6.08 6.50
CA GLN A 43 5.24 -6.44 5.16
C GLN A 43 6.45 -5.56 4.74
N THR A 44 7.54 -6.20 4.32
CA THR A 44 8.80 -5.55 3.92
C THR A 44 9.05 -5.54 2.40
N GLY A 45 8.27 -6.29 1.63
CA GLY A 45 8.44 -6.45 0.19
C GLY A 45 7.12 -6.64 -0.56
N ILE A 46 7.20 -7.11 -1.80
CA ILE A 46 6.01 -7.37 -2.63
C ILE A 46 5.47 -8.75 -2.28
N ASN A 47 4.28 -8.80 -1.68
CA ASN A 47 3.60 -10.06 -1.38
C ASN A 47 2.46 -10.31 -2.38
N PRO A 48 2.34 -11.53 -2.95
CA PRO A 48 1.17 -11.89 -3.73
C PRO A 48 -0.08 -11.96 -2.84
N PRO A 49 -1.29 -11.90 -3.44
CA PRO A 49 -2.52 -12.08 -2.69
C PRO A 49 -2.50 -13.43 -1.97
N ARG A 50 -2.87 -13.45 -0.69
CA ARG A 50 -3.30 -14.71 -0.06
C ARG A 50 -4.82 -14.72 -0.03
N MET A 51 -5.40 -15.91 -0.02
CA MET A 51 -6.82 -16.13 0.29
C MET A 51 -7.03 -16.04 1.80
#